data_AF-A0A3B9ARI9-F1
#
_entry.id   AF-A0A3B9ARI9-F1
#
_cell.length_a   1.000
_cell.length_b   1.000
_cell.length_c   1.000
_cell.angle_alpha   90.00
_cell.angle_beta   90.00
_cell.angle_gamma   90.00
#
_symmetry.space_group_name_H-M   'P 1'
#
loop_
_entity.id
_entity.type
_entity.pdbx_description
1 polymer ?
#
loop_
_entity_poly.entity_id
_entity_poly.type
_entity_poly.pdbx_seq_one_letter_code
_entity_poly.pdbx_strand_id
1 'polypeptide(L)'
;MDSVRDAAERRMLENKFRETHKEIIDITLDQMNAFAGNMLQVRNTSDHTILVMSSTAFHALTPAQVQKLENHTQLLHAPIHTIETYGGGSARCMMAEVFLPMTRH
;
A
#
# COMPACT_ATOMS: atom_id res chain seq x y z
N MET A 1 -9.94 -10.87 -1.95
CA MET A 1 -10.74 -9.98 -2.81
C MET A 1 -12.21 -9.95 -2.39
N ASP A 2 -12.50 -9.59 -1.14
CA ASP A 2 -13.86 -9.69 -0.59
C ASP A 2 -14.80 -8.58 -1.12
N SER A 3 -14.22 -7.54 -1.73
CA SER A 3 -14.95 -6.45 -2.39
C SER A 3 -15.59 -6.85 -3.72
N VAL A 4 -15.18 -7.97 -4.33
CA VAL A 4 -15.74 -8.48 -5.59
C VAL A 4 -16.60 -9.70 -5.29
N ARG A 5 -17.92 -9.49 -5.24
CA ARG A 5 -18.89 -10.50 -4.82
C ARG A 5 -19.21 -11.53 -5.90
N ASP A 6 -19.14 -11.13 -7.17
CA ASP A 6 -19.38 -12.04 -8.29
C ASP A 6 -18.15 -12.94 -8.54
N ALA A 7 -18.37 -14.25 -8.55
CA ALA A 7 -17.29 -15.21 -8.67
C ALA A 7 -16.62 -15.21 -10.06
N ALA A 8 -17.37 -14.89 -11.12
CA ALA A 8 -16.83 -14.81 -12.47
C ALA A 8 -15.97 -13.56 -12.65
N GLU A 9 -16.42 -12.41 -12.15
CA GLU A 9 -15.64 -11.16 -12.12
C GLU A 9 -14.36 -11.33 -11.28
N ARG A 10 -14.47 -11.94 -10.09
CA ARG A 10 -13.30 -12.20 -9.26
C ARG A 10 -12.26 -13.07 -9.98
N ARG A 11 -12.69 -14.17 -10.60
CA ARG A 11 -11.80 -15.05 -11.36
C ARG A 11 -11.17 -14.33 -12.55
N MET A 12 -11.93 -13.47 -13.22
CA MET A 12 -11.42 -12.65 -14.32
C MET A 12 -10.30 -11.71 -13.85
N LEU A 13 -10.51 -11.00 -12.74
CA LEU A 13 -9.50 -10.11 -12.15
C LEU A 13 -8.27 -10.88 -11.68
N GLU A 14 -8.44 -11.99 -10.98
CA GLU A 14 -7.33 -12.85 -10.55
C GLU A 14 -6.49 -13.33 -11.74
N ASN A 15 -7.12 -13.75 -12.84
CA ASN A 15 -6.43 -14.14 -14.06
C ASN A 15 -5.64 -12.94 -14.65
N LYS A 16 -6.25 -11.76 -14.70
CA LYS A 16 -5.58 -10.55 -15.19
C LYS A 16 -4.41 -10.12 -14.32
N PHE A 17 -4.50 -10.26 -13.00
CA PHE A 17 -3.37 -9.98 -12.12
C PHE A 17 -2.26 -11.01 -12.28
N ARG A 18 -2.59 -12.29 -12.50
CA ARG A 18 -1.59 -13.34 -12.79
C ARG A 18 -0.79 -13.05 -14.07
N GLU A 19 -1.41 -12.46 -15.10
CA GLU A 19 -0.72 -12.02 -16.32
C GLU A 19 0.39 -10.98 -16.04
N THR A 20 0.33 -10.26 -14.92
CA THR A 20 1.36 -9.26 -14.54
C THR A 20 2.59 -9.88 -13.88
N HIS A 21 2.55 -11.17 -13.54
CA HIS A 21 3.58 -11.88 -12.76
C HIS A 21 3.89 -11.25 -11.38
N LYS A 22 3.01 -10.36 -10.88
CA LYS A 22 3.13 -9.76 -9.55
C LYS A 22 2.50 -10.66 -8.51
N GLU A 23 3.05 -10.63 -7.30
CA GLU A 23 2.41 -11.25 -6.15
C GLU A 23 1.16 -10.47 -5.75
N ILE A 24 0.06 -11.19 -5.53
CA ILE A 24 -1.20 -10.61 -5.03
C ILE A 24 -1.20 -10.73 -3.51
N ILE A 25 -1.31 -9.58 -2.84
CA ILE A 25 -1.50 -9.49 -1.40
C ILE A 25 -2.93 -8.99 -1.16
N ASP A 26 -3.83 -9.92 -0.91
CA ASP A 26 -5.22 -9.62 -0.58
C ASP A 26 -5.31 -8.91 0.77
N ILE A 27 -6.17 -7.90 0.87
CA ILE A 27 -6.56 -7.27 2.14
C ILE A 27 -8.06 -7.49 2.39
N THR A 28 -8.44 -7.60 3.65
CA THR A 28 -9.84 -7.69 4.06
C THR A 28 -10.52 -6.32 4.02
N LEU A 29 -11.85 -6.29 4.13
CA LEU A 29 -12.59 -5.03 4.23
C LEU A 29 -12.20 -4.23 5.49
N ASP A 30 -11.95 -4.91 6.60
CA ASP A 30 -11.50 -4.27 7.84
C ASP A 30 -10.11 -3.65 7.69
N GLN A 31 -9.21 -4.35 7.01
CA GLN A 31 -7.87 -3.83 6.68
C GLN A 31 -7.96 -2.62 5.74
N MET A 32 -8.84 -2.68 4.75
CA MET A 32 -9.10 -1.55 3.85
C MET A 32 -9.60 -0.33 4.64
N ASN A 33 -10.55 -0.51 5.55
CA ASN A 33 -11.07 0.54 6.43
C ASN A 33 -10.00 1.07 7.41
N ALA A 34 -9.00 0.25 7.74
CA ALA A 34 -7.82 0.64 8.50
C ALA A 34 -6.66 1.18 7.63
N PHE A 35 -6.97 1.66 6.42
CA PHE A 35 -6.02 2.28 5.49
C PHE A 35 -4.91 1.37 4.93
N ALA A 36 -5.03 0.05 5.03
CA ALA A 36 -4.04 -0.88 4.46
C ALA A 36 -3.88 -0.72 2.93
N GLY A 37 -4.88 -0.18 2.22
CA GLY A 37 -4.77 0.16 0.80
C GLY A 37 -4.13 1.53 0.51
N ASN A 38 -3.95 2.39 1.52
CA ASN A 38 -3.48 3.77 1.37
C ASN A 38 -1.98 3.91 1.59
N MET A 39 -1.21 2.97 1.06
CA MET A 39 0.25 2.93 1.13
C MET A 39 0.88 3.49 -0.14
N LEU A 40 2.08 4.07 -0.05
CA LEU A 40 2.82 4.55 -1.22
C LEU A 40 4.23 4.00 -1.20
N GLN A 41 4.64 3.36 -2.28
CA GLN A 41 6.03 2.96 -2.46
C GLN A 41 6.82 4.13 -3.05
N VAL A 42 7.88 4.52 -2.37
CA VAL A 42 8.83 5.53 -2.80
C VAL A 42 10.21 4.92 -2.98
N ARG A 43 11.12 5.67 -3.60
CA ARG A 43 12.51 5.26 -3.84
C ARG A 43 13.44 6.27 -3.18
N ASN A 44 14.41 5.78 -2.41
CA ASN A 44 15.40 6.65 -1.78
C ASN A 44 16.56 6.99 -2.73
N THR A 45 17.50 7.81 -2.27
CA THR A 45 18.69 8.21 -3.04
C THR A 45 19.68 7.07 -3.33
N SER A 46 19.53 5.93 -2.65
CA SER A 46 20.31 4.71 -2.85
C SER A 46 19.57 3.67 -3.72
N ASP A 47 18.50 4.07 -4.41
CA ASP A 47 17.69 3.21 -5.28
C ASP A 47 16.88 2.11 -4.54
N HIS A 48 16.82 2.15 -3.21
CA HIS A 48 16.01 1.20 -2.44
C HIS A 48 14.55 1.64 -2.42
N THR A 49 13.65 0.67 -2.59
CA THR A 49 12.21 0.88 -2.46
C THR A 49 11.76 0.82 -1.01
N ILE A 50 10.91 1.76 -0.62
CA ILE A 50 10.34 1.86 0.72
C ILE A 50 8.83 2.02 0.57
N LEU A 51 8.06 1.11 1.17
CA LEU A 51 6.61 1.23 1.27
C LEU A 51 6.24 1.98 2.54
N VAL A 52 5.69 3.19 2.33
CA VAL A 52 5.30 4.11 3.39
C VAL A 52 3.81 3.94 3.70
N MET A 53 3.48 3.81 4.97
CA MET A 53 2.11 3.64 5.46
C MET A 53 1.89 4.28 6.83
N SER A 54 0.63 4.37 7.29
CA SER A 54 0.36 4.73 8.68
C SER A 54 0.60 3.54 9.61
N SER A 55 0.82 3.81 10.89
CA SER A 55 0.89 2.73 11.89
C SER A 55 -0.45 1.98 12.02
N THR A 56 -1.58 2.65 11.74
CA THR A 56 -2.91 2.02 11.67
C THR A 56 -2.94 0.96 10.57
N ALA A 57 -2.48 1.31 9.36
CA ALA A 57 -2.37 0.39 8.24
C ALA A 57 -1.43 -0.78 8.54
N PHE A 58 -0.25 -0.50 9.11
CA PHE A 58 0.74 -1.52 9.45
C PHE A 58 0.18 -2.55 10.44
N HIS A 59 -0.45 -2.09 11.54
CA HIS A 59 -1.00 -3.00 12.54
C HIS A 59 -2.25 -3.75 12.09
N ALA A 60 -2.94 -3.29 11.04
CA ALA A 60 -4.05 -4.03 10.45
C ALA A 60 -3.58 -5.25 9.65
N LEU A 61 -2.34 -5.24 9.15
CA LEU A 61 -1.78 -6.35 8.38
C LEU A 61 -1.48 -7.56 9.26
N THR A 62 -1.70 -8.75 8.71
CA THR A 62 -1.28 -10.01 9.31
C THR A 62 0.24 -10.17 9.20
N PRO A 63 0.89 -10.93 10.10
CA PRO A 63 2.33 -11.20 10.01
C PRO A 63 2.75 -11.78 8.65
N ALA A 64 1.90 -12.62 8.04
CA ALA A 64 2.16 -13.19 6.73
C ALA A 64 2.13 -12.14 5.60
N GLN A 65 1.22 -11.15 5.67
CA GLN A 65 1.20 -10.04 4.71
C GLN A 65 2.42 -9.13 4.90
N VAL A 66 2.80 -8.81 6.14
CA VAL A 66 4.00 -8.04 6.45
C VAL A 66 5.24 -8.71 5.87
N GLN A 67 5.42 -10.02 6.14
CA GLN A 67 6.55 -10.78 5.62
C GLN A 67 6.60 -10.79 4.08
N LYS A 68 5.45 -10.95 3.43
CA LYS A 68 5.37 -10.88 1.96
C LYS A 68 5.81 -9.51 1.45
N LEU A 69 5.35 -8.42 2.06
CA LEU A 69 5.76 -7.07 1.65
C LEU A 69 7.26 -6.85 1.87
N GLU A 70 7.80 -7.29 3.01
CA GLU A 70 9.22 -7.17 3.35
C GLU A 70 10.14 -7.91 2.37
N ASN A 71 9.66 -8.99 1.73
CA ASN A 71 10.39 -9.68 0.67
C ASN A 71 10.58 -8.81 -0.60
N HIS A 72 9.75 -7.78 -0.80
CA HIS A 72 9.79 -6.92 -1.98
C HIS A 72 10.32 -5.51 -1.71
N THR A 73 10.22 -5.01 -0.47
CA THR A 73 10.48 -3.61 -0.14
C THR A 73 10.68 -3.40 1.35
N GLN A 74 11.32 -2.30 1.74
CA GLN A 74 11.40 -1.92 3.16
C GLN A 74 10.09 -1.29 3.62
N LEU A 75 9.64 -1.60 4.83
CA LEU A 75 8.44 -0.99 5.40
C LEU A 75 8.81 0.20 6.28
N LEU A 76 8.14 1.32 6.07
CA LEU A 76 8.22 2.49 6.93
C LEU A 76 6.81 2.89 7.35
N HIS A 77 6.56 2.91 8.66
CA HIS A 77 5.27 3.35 9.19
C HIS A 77 5.44 4.45 10.24
N ALA A 78 4.47 5.36 10.28
CA ALA A 78 4.44 6.46 11.24
C ALA A 78 3.03 6.65 11.83
N PRO A 79 2.91 7.07 13.11
CA PRO A 79 1.61 7.36 13.69
C PRO A 79 1.09 8.70 13.14
N ILE A 80 0.02 8.66 12.35
CA ILE A 80 -0.65 9.84 11.76
C ILE A 80 -2.12 9.97 12.19
N HIS A 81 -2.45 9.42 13.37
CA HIS A 81 -3.79 9.34 13.96
C HIS A 81 -4.63 10.62 13.84
N THR A 82 -4.06 11.80 14.07
CA THR A 82 -4.77 13.07 13.96
C THR A 82 -5.36 13.30 12.57
N ILE A 83 -4.58 13.00 11.52
CA ILE A 83 -5.01 13.19 10.13
C ILE A 83 -6.05 12.14 9.73
N GLU A 84 -5.86 10.90 10.17
CA GLU A 84 -6.82 9.82 9.90
C GLU A 84 -8.17 10.09 10.59
N THR A 85 -8.14 10.61 11.81
CA THR A 85 -9.35 10.84 12.61
C THR A 85 -10.12 12.09 12.16
N TYR A 86 -9.42 13.18 11.86
CA TYR A 86 -10.05 14.48 11.60
C TYR A 86 -9.99 14.93 10.14
N GLY A 87 -9.03 14.43 9.36
CA GLY A 87 -8.78 14.83 7.97
C GLY A 87 -9.26 13.83 6.92
N GLY A 88 -9.65 12.61 7.30
CA GLY A 88 -10.17 11.58 6.39
C GLY A 88 -9.15 11.03 5.39
N GLY A 89 -7.85 11.23 5.63
CA GLY A 89 -6.75 10.76 4.77
C GLY A 89 -5.70 9.96 5.55
N SER A 90 -4.85 9.22 4.83
CA SER A 90 -3.72 8.49 5.41
C SER A 90 -2.44 8.76 4.61
N ALA A 91 -1.39 7.96 4.80
CA ALA A 91 -0.03 8.25 4.37
C ALA A 91 0.07 8.65 2.90
N ARG A 92 -0.53 7.88 1.97
CA ARG A 92 -0.48 8.18 0.52
C ARG A 92 -1.17 9.51 0.19
N CYS A 93 -2.26 9.85 0.88
CA CYS A 93 -2.99 11.11 0.65
C CYS A 93 -2.20 12.36 1.06
N MET A 94 -1.16 12.20 1.89
CA MET A 94 -0.32 13.30 2.37
C MET A 94 0.94 13.54 1.50
N MET A 95 1.14 12.74 0.47
CA MET A 95 2.35 12.77 -0.36
C MET A 95 2.01 13.11 -1.81
N ALA A 96 2.90 13.86 -2.44
CA ALA A 96 2.86 14.16 -3.87
C ALA A 96 4.21 13.85 -4.49
N GLU A 97 4.21 13.03 -5.53
CA GLU A 97 5.42 12.76 -6.33
C GLU A 97 5.71 13.96 -7.23
N VAL A 98 6.95 14.46 -7.19
CA VAL A 98 7.40 15.58 -8.02
C VAL A 98 8.27 15.03 -9.15
N PHE A 99 7.74 15.02 -10.38
CA PHE A 99 8.42 14.47 -11.56
C PHE A 99 9.21 15.51 -12.36
N LEU A 100 9.69 16.58 -11.71
CA LEU A 100 10.47 17.62 -12.38
C LEU A 100 11.91 17.15 -12.64
N PRO A 101 12.54 17.57 -13.74
CA PRO A 101 13.95 17.28 -13.99
C PRO A 101 14.81 17.87 -12.88
N MET A 102 15.79 17.11 -12.40
CA MET A 102 16.75 17.57 -11.40
C MET A 102 17.63 18.68 -12.01
N THR A 103 17.28 19.94 -11.77
CA THR A 103 18.18 21.06 -12.04
C THR A 103 19.23 21.13 -10.95
N ARG A 104 20.49 20.83 -11.27
CA ARG A 104 21.63 21.15 -10.40
C ARG A 104 21.83 22.67 -10.42
N HIS A 105 21.79 23.29 -9.24
CA HIS A 105 22.38 24.61 -9.01
C HIS A 105 23.84 24.45 -8.62
#